data_AF-A0A1M6N283-F1
#
_entry.id   AF-A0A1M6N283-F1
#
_cell.length_a   1.000
_cell.length_b   1.000
_cell.length_c   1.000
_cell.angle_alpha   90.00
_cell.angle_beta   90.00
_cell.angle_gamma   90.00
#
_symmetry.space_group_name_H-M   'P 1'
#
loop_
_entity.id
_entity.type
_entity.pdbx_description
1 polymer ?
#
loop_
_entity_poly.entity_id
_entity_poly.type
_entity_poly.pdbx_seq_one_letter_code
_entity_poly.pdbx_strand_id
1 'polypeptide(L)' 'MEVGGTSIASAQIAYAQPVDLPEMRDGVGLIVPRVLAERVRRPDMLFPGGEVRDATGAIVGCRRLDTYREQE' A
#
# COMPACT_ATOMS: atom_id res chain seq x y z
N MET A 1 -16.19 -9.78 12.07
CA MET A 1 -16.05 -8.33 12.33
C MET A 1 -17.45 -7.75 12.53
N GLU A 2 -17.66 -6.86 13.50
CA GLU A 2 -18.95 -6.17 13.65
C GLU A 2 -18.89 -4.76 13.05
N VAL A 3 -19.88 -4.43 12.21
CA VAL A 3 -20.06 -3.09 11.65
C VAL A 3 -21.52 -2.71 11.86
N GLY A 4 -21.78 -1.68 12.67
CA GLY A 4 -23.15 -1.21 12.96
C GLY A 4 -24.06 -2.27 13.58
N GLY A 5 -23.53 -3.16 14.43
CA GLY A 5 -24.30 -4.25 15.05
C GLY A 5 -24.62 -5.43 14.14
N THR A 6 -24.10 -5.45 12.90
CA THR A 6 -24.18 -6.60 11.99
C THR A 6 -22.88 -7.38 12.02
N SER A 7 -22.96 -8.68 12.26
CA SER A 7 -21.81 -9.58 12.20
C SER A 7 -21.51 -9.96 10.75
N ILE A 8 -20.31 -9.60 10.28
CA ILE A 8 -19.82 -9.87 8.93
C ILE A 8 -18.71 -10.91 9.02
N ALA A 9 -18.84 -12.00 8.25
CA ALA A 9 -17.78 -12.97 8.07
C ALA A 9 -16.59 -12.30 7.39
N SER A 10 -15.44 -12.30 8.06
CA SER A 10 -14.21 -11.70 7.57
C SER A 10 -13.10 -12.75 7.60
N ALA A 11 -12.40 -12.93 6.48
CA ALA A 11 -11.15 -13.68 6.44
C ALA A 11 -9.99 -12.69 6.54
N GLN A 12 -9.04 -12.95 7.44
CA GLN A 12 -7.78 -12.23 7.48
C GLN A 12 -6.76 -13.00 6.63
N ILE A 13 -6.14 -12.31 5.68
CA ILE A 13 -5.04 -12.87 4.88
C ILE A 13 -3.75 -12.31 5.45
N ALA A 14 -2.93 -13.18 6.02
CA ALA A 14 -1.57 -12.85 6.42
C ALA A 14 -0.64 -13.10 5.24
N TYR A 15 0.07 -12.07 4.79
CA TYR A 15 1.13 -12.22 3.80
C TYR A 15 2.41 -12.72 4.48
N ALA A 16 3.12 -13.63 3.83
CA ALA A 16 4.44 -14.06 4.27
C ALA A 16 5.43 -12.87 4.30
N GLN A 17 6.54 -13.03 5.03
CA GLN A 17 7.58 -12.01 5.02
C GLN A 17 8.11 -11.85 3.58
N PRO A 18 8.18 -10.61 3.05
CA PRO A 18 8.77 -10.38 1.73
C PRO A 18 10.23 -10.83 1.71
N VAL A 19 10.62 -11.58 0.67
CA VAL A 19 11.98 -12.04 0.41
C VAL A 19 12.47 -11.48 -0.93
N ASP A 20 13.79 -11.48 -1.14
CA ASP A 20 14.44 -11.09 -2.40
C ASP A 20 14.04 -9.69 -2.91
N LEU A 21 13.81 -8.75 -1.98
CA LEU A 21 13.60 -7.36 -2.34
C LEU A 21 14.88 -6.80 -2.98
N PRO A 22 14.79 -6.05 -4.10
CA PRO A 22 15.95 -5.39 -4.69
C PRO A 22 16.68 -4.52 -3.66
N GLU A 23 18.02 -4.52 -3.73
CA GLU A 23 18.83 -3.60 -2.94
C GLU A 23 18.43 -2.15 -3.22
N MET A 24 18.49 -1.32 -2.17
CA MET A 24 18.23 0.10 -2.31
C MET A 24 19.36 0.76 -3.09
N ARG A 25 19.02 1.67 -4.01
CA ARG A 25 19.98 2.40 -4.84
C ARG A 25 19.65 3.89 -4.83
N ASP A 26 20.68 4.71 -4.75
CA ASP A 26 20.52 6.17 -4.74
C ASP A 26 19.80 6.64 -6.02
N GLY A 27 18.79 7.50 -5.84
CA GLY A 27 17.99 8.03 -6.93
C GLY A 27 16.97 7.05 -7.53
N VAL A 28 16.82 5.84 -7.00
CA VAL A 28 15.86 4.83 -7.48
C VAL A 28 14.77 4.59 -6.43
N GLY A 29 13.51 4.67 -6.85
CA GLY A 29 12.35 4.28 -6.05
C GLY A 29 11.61 3.09 -6.66
N LEU A 30 11.07 2.22 -5.82
CA LEU A 30 10.26 1.07 -6.21
C LEU A 30 8.78 1.40 -6.08
N ILE A 31 8.01 1.31 -7.17
CA ILE A 31 6.55 1.41 -7.11
C ILE A 31 5.99 0.04 -6.73
N VAL A 32 5.33 -0.03 -5.57
CA VAL A 32 4.83 -1.27 -4.98
C VAL A 32 3.39 -1.12 -4.49
N PRO A 33 2.66 -2.23 -4.24
CA PRO A 33 1.38 -2.17 -3.55
C PRO A 33 1.51 -1.56 -2.14
N ARG A 34 0.52 -0.77 -1.72
CA ARG A 34 0.51 -0.11 -0.40
C ARG A 34 0.75 -1.09 0.76
N VAL A 35 0.14 -2.28 0.69
CA VAL A 35 0.31 -3.33 1.71
C VAL A 35 1.75 -3.82 1.86
N LEU A 36 2.52 -3.86 0.77
CA LEU A 36 3.93 -4.25 0.79
C LEU A 36 4.77 -3.11 1.40
N ALA A 37 4.55 -1.87 0.94
CA ALA A 37 5.23 -0.71 1.50
C ALA A 37 4.96 -0.56 3.00
N GLU A 38 3.74 -0.85 3.47
CA GLU A 38 3.37 -0.78 4.88
C GLU A 38 4.04 -1.86 5.72
N ARG A 39 4.20 -3.05 5.15
CA ARG A 39 4.80 -4.19 5.82
C ARG A 39 6.32 -4.05 5.96
N VAL A 40 6.98 -3.51 4.93
CA VAL A 40 8.45 -3.39 4.87
C VAL A 40 8.94 -2.05 5.41
N ARG A 41 8.18 -0.96 5.20
CA ARG A 41 8.49 0.41 5.62
C ARG A 41 9.86 0.93 5.16
N ARG A 42 10.27 0.52 3.96
CA ARG A 42 11.49 1.03 3.31
C ARG A 42 11.23 2.41 2.68
N PRO A 43 12.15 3.38 2.83
CA PRO A 43 11.92 4.76 2.38
C PRO A 43 11.93 4.92 0.85
N ASP A 44 12.53 3.98 0.12
CA ASP A 44 12.54 3.93 -1.35
C ASP A 44 11.32 3.22 -1.94
N MET A 45 10.43 2.67 -1.09
CA MET A 45 9.16 2.08 -1.53
C MET A 45 8.07 3.15 -1.61
N LEU A 46 7.57 3.32 -2.82
CA LEU A 46 6.52 4.26 -3.18
C LEU A 46 5.25 3.50 -3.52
N PHE A 47 4.09 4.03 -3.14
CA PHE A 47 2.80 3.46 -3.51
C PHE A 47 1.84 4.54 -4.01
N PRO A 48 0.87 4.19 -4.89
CA PRO A 48 -0.13 5.14 -5.37
C PRO A 48 -0.93 5.78 -4.23
N GLY A 49 -0.99 7.11 -4.23
CA GLY A 49 -1.68 7.92 -3.23
C GLY A 49 -2.73 8.84 -3.87
N GLY A 50 -3.83 9.08 -3.15
CA GLY A 50 -4.90 9.97 -3.60
C GLY A 50 -5.57 9.50 -4.89
N GLU A 51 -6.16 8.29 -4.85
CA GLU A 51 -6.84 7.62 -5.96
C GLU A 51 -7.73 8.58 -6.79
N VAL A 52 -7.61 8.46 -8.10
CA VAL A 52 -8.50 9.09 -9.08
C VAL A 52 -9.48 8.03 -9.54
N ARG A 53 -10.77 8.32 -9.40
CA ARG A 53 -11.85 7.41 -9.75
C ARG A 53 -12.70 8.00 -10.87
N ASP A 54 -13.20 7.14 -11.75
CA ASP A 54 -14.15 7.53 -12.78
C ASP A 54 -15.59 7.63 -12.24
N ALA A 55 -16.55 7.89 -13.13
CA ALA A 55 -17.97 8.02 -12.77
C ALA A 55 -18.60 6.72 -12.23
N THR A 56 -18.01 5.56 -12.52
CA THR A 56 -18.45 4.25 -11.99
C THR A 56 -17.80 3.92 -10.64
N GLY A 57 -16.86 4.76 -10.20
CA GLY A 57 -16.08 4.55 -8.98
C GLY A 57 -14.85 3.68 -9.18
N ALA A 58 -14.53 3.25 -10.41
CA ALA A 58 -13.34 2.47 -10.71
C ALA A 58 -12.07 3.34 -10.57
N ILE A 59 -11.01 2.78 -10.00
CA ILE A 59 -9.72 3.49 -9.88
C ILE A 59 -9.06 3.52 -11.26
N VAL A 60 -8.85 4.73 -11.79
CA VAL A 60 -8.21 4.97 -13.10
C VAL A 60 -6.86 5.66 -12.99
N GLY A 61 -6.42 5.98 -11.77
CA GLY A 61 -5.11 6.58 -11.52
C GLY A 61 -4.90 7.02 -10.08
N CYS A 62 -3.86 7.82 -9.86
CA CYS A 62 -3.51 8.42 -8.58
C CYS A 62 -2.94 9.82 -8.79
N ARG A 63 -3.00 10.67 -7.76
CA ARG A 63 -2.51 12.07 -7.84
C ARG A 63 -1.05 12.23 -7.43
N ARG A 64 -0.53 11.27 -6.68
CA ARG A 64 0.82 11.31 -6.11
C ARG A 64 1.31 9.90 -5.80
N LEU A 65 2.59 9.80 -5.53
CA LEU A 65 3.19 8.63 -4.91
C LEU A 65 3.46 8.96 -3.44
N ASP A 66 2.94 8.14 -2.55
CA ASP A 66 3.15 8.23 -1.10
C ASP A 66 4.23 7.22 -0.66
N THR A 67 4.77 7.41 0.54
CA THR A 67 5.71 6.49 1.18
C THR A 67 5.46 6.46 2.68
N TYR A 68 5.80 5.36 3.34
CA TYR A 68 5.79 5.27 4.79
C TYR A 68 7.15 5.73 5.31
N ARG A 69 7.35 7.03 5.48
CA ARG A 69 8.48 7.56 6.25
C ARG A 69 8.17 7.39 7.74
N GLU A 70 9.14 6.96 8.53
CA GLU A 70 9.03 7.05 9.99
C GLU A 70 8.83 8.53 10.36
N GLN A 71 7.86 8.80 11.23
CA GLN A 71 7.77 10.11 11.88
C GLN A 71 8.86 10.10 12.96
N GLU A 72 9.83 11.01 12.86
CA GLU A 72 10.71 11.35 13.99
C GLU A 72 9.90 11.91 15.17
#